data_AF-A0A399EK83-F1
#
_entry.id   AF-A0A399EK83-F1
#
_cell.length_a   1.000
_cell.length_b   1.000
_cell.length_c   1.000
_cell.angle_alpha   90.00
_cell.angle_beta   90.00
_cell.angle_gamma   90.00
#
_symmetry.space_group_name_H-M   'P 1'
#
loop_
_entity.id
_entity.type
_entity.pdbx_description
1 polymer ?
#
loop_
_entity_poly.entity_id
_entity_poly.type
_entity_poly.pdbx_seq_one_letter_code
_entity_poly.pdbx_strand_id
1 'polypeptide(L)'
;MKLEIRVEPLPGFPDLDGAHELAWGYLLDRVFGDAYQAGVGSLSLVLPHPTLAEWGWWRAEQTPARGERTGFAALDGSRPQSADRVYTLRFGLLAPAALRNRTRGVTPRVESRLFVYTLPALLASLPMRLSNPRLRDAGWLGMRRRFVSEKPVVAYYCLEIGGGA
;
A
#
# COMPACT_ATOMS: atom_id res chain seq x y z
N MET A 1 3.95 14.38 12.21
CA MET A 1 5.05 14.21 11.23
C MET A 1 4.90 15.28 10.17
N LYS A 2 5.97 15.86 9.60
CA LYS A 2 5.82 16.78 8.47
C LYS A 2 5.47 15.96 7.23
N LEU A 3 4.34 16.26 6.58
CA LEU A 3 3.88 15.53 5.41
C LEU A 3 3.81 16.45 4.20
N GLU A 4 4.30 15.96 3.06
CA GLU A 4 4.07 16.54 1.74
C GLU A 4 3.30 15.49 0.92
N ILE A 5 2.19 15.88 0.30
CA ILE A 5 1.44 14.98 -0.58
C ILE A 5 1.38 15.57 -1.99
N ARG A 6 1.68 14.72 -2.98
CA ARG A 6 1.39 14.94 -4.39
C ARG A 6 0.41 13.89 -4.88
N VAL A 7 -0.55 14.31 -5.70
CA VAL A 7 -1.53 13.40 -6.32
C VAL A 7 -1.19 13.31 -7.79
N GLU A 8 -0.88 12.11 -8.26
CA GLU A 8 -0.61 11.78 -9.66
C GLU A 8 -1.64 10.74 -10.12
N PRO A 9 -2.79 11.19 -10.68
CA PRO A 9 -3.86 10.28 -11.08
C PRO A 9 -3.37 9.24 -12.08
N LEU A 10 -3.70 7.98 -11.79
CA LEU A 10 -3.33 6.86 -12.66
C LEU A 10 -4.52 6.43 -13.51
N PRO A 11 -4.40 6.46 -14.85
CA PRO A 11 -5.44 5.91 -15.72
C PRO A 11 -5.68 4.43 -15.44
N GLY A 12 -6.96 4.06 -15.25
CA GLY A 12 -7.35 2.68 -14.96
C GLY A 12 -7.06 2.23 -13.51
N PHE A 13 -6.74 3.16 -12.61
CA PHE A 13 -6.73 2.88 -11.18
C PHE A 13 -8.13 2.51 -10.69
N PRO A 14 -8.27 1.47 -9.86
CA PRO A 14 -9.59 1.05 -9.37
C PRO A 14 -10.19 2.11 -8.45
N ASP A 15 -11.52 2.16 -8.42
CA ASP A 15 -12.24 2.91 -7.39
C ASP A 15 -11.84 2.42 -5.99
N LEU A 16 -11.83 3.34 -5.03
CA LEU A 16 -11.45 3.05 -3.65
C LEU A 16 -12.65 2.55 -2.86
N ASP A 17 -13.15 1.37 -3.22
CA ASP A 17 -14.23 0.70 -2.54
C ASP A 17 -13.86 -0.73 -2.09
N GLY A 18 -14.60 -1.24 -1.12
CA GLY A 18 -14.52 -2.63 -0.66
C GLY A 18 -13.11 -3.12 -0.36
N ALA A 19 -12.59 -4.03 -1.21
CA ALA A 19 -11.26 -4.61 -1.01
C ALA A 19 -10.11 -3.62 -1.30
N HIS A 20 -10.31 -2.66 -2.21
CA HIS A 20 -9.31 -1.64 -2.53
C HIS A 20 -9.24 -0.59 -1.43
N GLU A 21 -10.37 -0.15 -0.89
CA GLU A 21 -10.42 0.68 0.31
C GLU A 21 -9.64 0.05 1.47
N LEU A 22 -9.91 -1.22 1.78
CA LEU A 22 -9.20 -1.96 2.83
C LEU A 22 -7.69 -2.09 2.54
N ALA A 23 -7.32 -2.38 1.28
CA ALA A 23 -5.92 -2.51 0.87
C ALA A 23 -5.15 -1.21 1.12
N TRP A 24 -5.73 -0.08 0.71
CA TRP A 24 -5.11 1.22 0.85
C TRP A 24 -5.05 1.71 2.29
N GLY A 25 -6.07 1.42 3.09
CA GLY A 25 -6.01 1.64 4.53
C GLY A 25 -4.80 0.93 5.15
N TYR A 26 -4.65 -0.37 4.86
CA TYR A 26 -3.53 -1.18 5.36
C TYR A 26 -2.16 -0.71 4.84
N LEU A 27 -2.06 -0.37 3.56
CA LEU A 27 -0.83 0.14 2.95
C LEU A 27 -0.36 1.42 3.62
N LEU A 28 -1.26 2.38 3.81
CA LEU A 28 -0.94 3.64 4.47
C LEU A 28 -0.59 3.40 5.96
N ASP A 29 -1.34 2.58 6.68
CA ASP A 29 -1.02 2.23 8.07
C ASP A 29 0.39 1.62 8.18
N ARG A 30 0.75 0.74 7.24
CA ARG A 30 2.09 0.15 7.19
C ARG A 30 3.17 1.20 6.92
N VAL A 31 2.96 2.11 5.97
CA VAL A 31 3.91 3.17 5.62
C VAL A 31 4.15 4.10 6.81
N PHE A 32 3.08 4.61 7.43
CA PHE A 32 3.20 5.53 8.57
C PHE A 32 3.77 4.85 9.81
N GLY A 33 3.34 3.61 10.09
CA GLY A 33 3.89 2.81 11.18
C GLY A 33 5.38 2.52 11.01
N ASP A 34 5.81 2.15 9.80
CA ASP A 34 7.22 1.95 9.50
C ASP A 34 8.02 3.24 9.61
N ALA A 35 7.51 4.34 9.04
CA ALA A 35 8.16 5.65 9.07
C ALA A 35 8.39 6.12 10.50
N TYR A 36 7.39 5.93 11.36
CA TYR A 36 7.51 6.21 12.78
C TYR A 36 8.59 5.35 13.46
N GLN A 37 8.64 4.05 13.19
CA GLN A 37 9.67 3.17 13.76
C GLN A 37 11.08 3.49 13.23
N ALA A 38 11.18 3.91 11.96
CA ALA A 38 12.42 4.27 11.31
C ALA A 38 12.95 5.66 11.72
N GLY A 39 12.19 6.45 12.50
CA GLY A 39 12.59 7.78 12.95
C GLY A 39 12.41 8.89 11.90
N VAL A 40 11.48 8.70 10.96
CA VAL A 40 11.17 9.69 9.92
C VAL A 40 10.47 10.90 10.53
N GLY A 41 11.03 12.09 10.33
CA GLY A 41 10.45 13.37 10.71
C GLY A 41 9.63 14.01 9.60
N SER A 42 10.05 13.81 8.35
CA SER A 42 9.41 14.36 7.15
C SER A 42 9.16 13.27 6.11
N LEU A 43 7.93 13.16 5.61
CA LEU A 43 7.52 12.15 4.64
C LEU A 43 6.88 12.83 3.41
N SER A 44 7.38 12.53 2.22
CA SER A 44 6.75 12.92 0.96
C SER A 44 6.03 11.72 0.34
N LEU A 45 4.74 11.85 0.06
CA LEU A 45 3.89 10.82 -0.55
C LEU A 45 3.46 11.23 -1.96
N VAL A 46 3.56 10.31 -2.91
CA VAL A 46 2.91 10.41 -4.22
C VAL A 46 1.80 9.38 -4.29
N LEU A 47 0.56 9.83 -4.52
CA LEU A 47 -0.64 9.01 -4.42
C LEU A 47 -1.41 9.00 -5.76
N PRO A 48 -2.07 7.88 -6.12
CA PRO A 48 -2.79 7.75 -7.38
C PRO A 48 -4.20 8.36 -7.36
N HIS A 49 -4.71 8.80 -6.21
CA HIS A 49 -6.10 9.24 -6.06
C HIS A 49 -6.24 10.32 -4.96
N PRO A 50 -7.07 11.36 -5.16
CA PRO A 50 -7.23 12.47 -4.20
C PRO A 50 -7.75 12.02 -2.83
N THR A 51 -8.70 11.09 -2.75
CA THR A 51 -9.20 10.55 -1.45
C THR A 51 -8.08 9.98 -0.58
N LEU A 52 -7.04 9.39 -1.19
CA LEU A 52 -5.90 8.88 -0.43
C LEU A 52 -5.09 10.01 0.21
N ALA A 53 -5.12 11.22 -0.36
CA ALA A 53 -4.44 12.38 0.23
C ALA A 53 -5.06 12.71 1.58
N GLU A 54 -6.39 12.75 1.67
CA GLU A 54 -7.12 12.96 2.94
C GLU A 54 -6.75 11.87 3.96
N TRP A 55 -6.70 10.62 3.53
CA TRP A 55 -6.31 9.49 4.38
C TRP A 55 -4.85 9.57 4.85
N GLY A 56 -3.96 10.13 4.02
CA GLY A 56 -2.57 10.40 4.36
C GLY A 56 -2.44 11.52 5.39
N TRP A 57 -3.16 12.63 5.21
CA TRP A 57 -3.19 13.74 6.17
C TRP A 57 -3.66 13.29 7.55
N TRP A 58 -4.79 12.56 7.60
CA TRP A 58 -5.34 12.03 8.86
C TRP A 58 -4.35 11.14 9.63
N ARG A 59 -3.53 10.36 8.92
CA ARG A 59 -2.47 9.55 9.54
C ARG A 59 -1.27 10.36 10.00
N ALA A 60 -0.88 11.39 9.26
CA ALA A 60 0.22 12.28 9.67
C ALA A 60 -0.11 13.09 10.93
N GLU A 61 -1.38 13.45 11.13
CA GLU A 61 -1.86 14.10 12.35
C GLU A 61 -1.72 13.17 13.57
N GLN A 62 -2.03 11.89 13.40
CA GLN A 62 -1.94 10.89 14.46
C GLN A 62 -0.51 10.34 14.67
N THR A 63 0.39 10.56 13.71
CA THR A 63 1.75 10.04 13.76
C THR A 63 2.71 11.19 14.07
N PRO A 64 3.15 11.37 15.33
CA PRO A 64 4.11 12.41 15.65
C PRO A 64 5.45 12.18 14.93
N ALA A 65 6.21 13.26 14.70
CA ALA A 65 7.59 13.11 14.23
C ALA A 65 8.42 12.45 15.33
N ARG A 66 9.24 11.45 14.99
CA ARG A 66 10.08 10.74 15.97
C ARG A 66 11.59 11.01 15.82
N GLY A 67 12.00 11.62 14.70
CA GLY A 67 13.40 11.94 14.41
C GLY A 67 13.51 12.92 13.24
N GLU A 68 14.69 12.99 12.63
CA GLU A 68 15.03 13.95 11.58
C GLU A 68 15.13 13.31 10.19
N ARG A 69 14.96 11.99 10.09
CA ARG A 69 15.08 11.27 8.82
C ARG A 69 13.99 11.67 7.83
N THR A 70 14.34 11.56 6.57
CA THR A 70 13.46 11.81 5.44
C THR A 70 12.88 10.51 4.90
N GLY A 71 11.60 10.54 4.55
CA GLY A 71 10.89 9.42 3.94
C GLY A 71 10.33 9.82 2.59
N PHE A 72 10.32 8.89 1.64
CA PHE A 72 9.66 9.06 0.35
C PHE A 72 8.80 7.84 0.00
N ALA A 73 7.54 8.05 -0.40
CA ALA A 73 6.67 6.98 -0.86
C ALA A 73 6.13 7.24 -2.27
N ALA A 74 6.55 6.40 -3.22
CA ALA A 74 5.99 6.34 -4.57
C ALA A 74 4.83 5.35 -4.59
N LEU A 75 3.65 5.75 -4.11
CA LEU A 75 2.48 4.87 -4.02
C LEU A 75 1.61 4.90 -5.28
N ASP A 76 1.85 5.79 -6.23
CA ASP A 76 1.29 5.70 -7.58
C ASP A 76 2.08 4.71 -8.48
N GLY A 77 3.13 4.08 -7.96
CA GLY A 77 4.02 3.22 -8.73
C GLY A 77 4.96 3.98 -9.68
N SER A 78 5.11 5.29 -9.50
CA SER A 78 6.22 6.05 -10.05
C SER A 78 7.56 5.60 -9.49
N ARG A 79 8.65 6.18 -10.02
CA ARG A 79 10.00 5.90 -9.52
C ARG A 79 10.20 6.58 -8.16
N PRO A 80 10.75 5.88 -7.15
CA PRO A 80 11.07 6.51 -5.88
C PRO A 80 12.21 7.53 -6.03
N GLN A 81 12.13 8.60 -5.23
CA GLN A 81 13.23 9.53 -5.00
C GLN A 81 14.15 9.02 -3.89
N SER A 82 15.38 9.54 -3.83
CA SER A 82 16.32 9.21 -2.75
C SER A 82 15.86 9.81 -1.43
N ALA A 83 15.82 9.01 -0.37
CA ALA A 83 15.49 9.40 1.00
C ALA A 83 16.08 8.35 1.96
N ASP A 84 16.16 8.67 3.25
CA ASP A 84 16.63 7.69 4.27
C ASP A 84 15.73 6.45 4.32
N ARG A 85 14.43 6.64 4.06
CA ARG A 85 13.43 5.57 4.02
C ARG A 85 12.57 5.68 2.77
N VAL A 86 12.47 4.60 2.01
CA VAL A 86 11.78 4.57 0.72
C VAL A 86 10.69 3.50 0.71
N TYR A 87 9.50 3.88 0.26
CA TYR A 87 8.35 3.01 0.07
C TYR A 87 7.97 3.02 -1.42
N THR A 88 7.93 1.86 -2.05
CA THR A 88 7.59 1.75 -3.48
C THR A 88 6.40 0.82 -3.65
N LEU A 89 5.33 1.31 -4.27
CA LEU A 89 4.21 0.46 -4.65
C LEU A 89 4.47 -0.16 -6.04
N ARG A 90 4.27 -1.47 -6.12
CA ARG A 90 4.23 -2.22 -7.37
C ARG A 90 2.87 -2.85 -7.54
N PHE A 91 2.36 -2.81 -8.76
CA PHE A 91 1.14 -3.52 -9.14
C PHE A 91 1.51 -4.98 -9.47
N GLY A 92 0.93 -5.91 -8.74
CA GLY A 92 1.19 -7.34 -8.85
C GLY A 92 0.41 -8.02 -9.99
N LEU A 93 0.51 -9.34 -10.07
CA LEU A 93 -0.06 -10.11 -11.18
C LEU A 93 -1.58 -10.03 -11.29
N LEU A 94 -2.30 -9.76 -10.19
CA LEU A 94 -3.75 -9.57 -10.20
C LEU A 94 -4.19 -8.22 -10.73
N ALA A 95 -3.28 -7.23 -10.81
CA ALA A 95 -3.62 -5.92 -11.35
C ALA A 95 -3.73 -5.95 -12.89
N PRO A 96 -4.57 -5.08 -13.47
CA PRO A 96 -4.64 -4.89 -14.91
C PRO A 96 -3.27 -4.59 -15.54
N ALA A 97 -3.05 -5.09 -16.76
CA ALA A 97 -1.76 -4.96 -17.46
C ALA A 97 -1.30 -3.50 -17.61
N ALA A 98 -2.23 -2.56 -17.78
CA ALA A 98 -1.96 -1.13 -17.87
C ALA A 98 -1.24 -0.60 -16.61
N LEU A 99 -1.61 -1.09 -15.42
CA LEU A 99 -0.98 -0.70 -14.14
C LEU A 99 0.34 -1.44 -13.91
N ARG A 100 0.45 -2.71 -14.31
CA ARG A 100 1.66 -3.52 -14.10
C ARG A 100 2.90 -2.97 -14.81
N ASN A 101 2.73 -2.34 -15.97
CA ASN A 101 3.86 -1.91 -16.82
C ASN A 101 4.51 -0.57 -16.42
N ARG A 102 3.98 0.12 -15.39
CA ARG A 102 4.47 1.43 -14.93
C ARG A 102 5.78 1.36 -14.15
N THR A 103 6.05 0.26 -13.47
CA THR A 103 7.23 0.14 -12.60
C THR A 103 8.45 -0.30 -13.41
N ARG A 104 9.11 0.65 -14.06
CA ARG A 104 10.43 0.48 -14.69
C ARG A 104 11.42 1.46 -14.06
N GLY A 105 12.24 0.97 -13.13
CA GLY A 105 13.26 1.78 -12.47
C GLY A 105 14.00 1.00 -11.40
N VAL A 106 15.22 1.46 -11.08
CA VAL A 106 16.13 0.86 -10.10
C VAL A 106 15.40 0.65 -8.77
N THR A 107 15.28 -0.60 -8.36
CA THR A 107 14.78 -0.95 -7.03
C THR A 107 15.81 -0.54 -5.99
N PRO A 108 15.44 0.26 -4.98
CA PRO A 108 16.29 0.49 -3.82
C PRO A 108 16.63 -0.85 -3.14
N ARG A 109 17.61 -0.87 -2.25
CA ARG A 109 17.90 -2.06 -1.43
C ARG A 109 16.63 -2.45 -0.67
N VAL A 110 15.96 -3.51 -1.15
CA VAL A 110 14.68 -3.95 -0.58
C VAL A 110 14.98 -4.69 0.73
N GLU A 111 14.47 -4.16 1.83
CA GLU A 111 14.59 -4.78 3.15
C GLU A 111 13.39 -5.66 3.45
N SER A 112 12.19 -5.19 3.12
CA SER A 112 10.96 -5.95 3.31
C SER A 112 9.99 -5.77 2.16
N ARG A 113 9.12 -6.76 1.99
CA ARG A 113 8.06 -6.77 1.00
C ARG A 113 6.76 -7.15 1.67
N LEU A 114 5.69 -6.50 1.24
CA LEU A 114 4.34 -6.76 1.70
C LEU A 114 3.42 -6.91 0.50
N PHE A 115 2.81 -8.09 0.37
CA PHE A 115 1.87 -8.42 -0.69
C PHE A 115 0.45 -8.25 -0.14
N VAL A 116 -0.34 -7.34 -0.72
CA VAL A 116 -1.67 -6.96 -0.23
C VAL A 116 -2.73 -7.27 -1.28
N TYR A 117 -3.88 -7.74 -0.80
CA TYR A 117 -4.98 -8.27 -1.60
C TYR A 117 -4.52 -9.46 -2.46
N THR A 118 -4.25 -10.57 -1.77
CA THR A 118 -3.72 -11.80 -2.39
C THR A 118 -4.78 -12.58 -3.16
N LEU A 119 -4.36 -13.47 -4.06
CA LEU A 119 -5.26 -14.36 -4.80
C LEU A 119 -6.13 -15.22 -3.85
N PRO A 120 -5.59 -15.86 -2.80
CA PRO A 120 -6.42 -16.56 -1.84
C PRO A 120 -7.46 -15.67 -1.15
N ALA A 121 -7.15 -14.40 -0.87
CA ALA A 121 -8.11 -13.46 -0.30
C ALA A 121 -9.21 -13.09 -1.31
N LEU A 122 -8.84 -12.86 -2.57
CA LEU A 122 -9.79 -12.62 -3.67
C LEU A 122 -10.76 -13.81 -3.83
N LEU A 123 -10.25 -15.04 -3.86
CA LEU A 123 -11.08 -16.25 -3.96
C LEU A 123 -11.97 -16.43 -2.73
N ALA A 124 -11.47 -16.11 -1.53
CA ALA A 124 -12.25 -16.13 -0.30
C ALA A 124 -13.33 -15.04 -0.21
N SER A 125 -13.30 -14.03 -1.09
CA SER A 125 -14.37 -13.02 -1.19
C SER A 125 -15.59 -13.50 -1.98
N LEU A 126 -15.47 -14.55 -2.81
CA LEU A 126 -16.59 -15.11 -3.57
C LEU A 126 -17.73 -15.61 -2.66
N PRO A 127 -17.48 -16.37 -1.57
CA PRO A 127 -18.50 -16.76 -0.62
C PRO A 127 -19.21 -15.60 0.10
N MET A 128 -18.61 -14.41 0.15
CA MET A 128 -19.22 -13.25 0.81
C MET A 128 -20.45 -12.71 0.07
N ARG A 129 -20.59 -13.04 -1.22
CA ARG A 129 -21.74 -12.68 -2.05
C ARG A 129 -22.92 -13.64 -1.87
N LEU A 130 -22.75 -14.70 -1.09
CA LEU A 130 -23.80 -15.68 -0.82
C LEU A 130 -24.77 -15.15 0.24
N SER A 131 -26.04 -15.52 0.12
CA SER A 131 -27.10 -15.13 1.06
C SER A 131 -27.00 -15.82 2.42
N ASN A 132 -26.26 -16.94 2.51
CA ASN A 132 -26.08 -17.69 3.75
C ASN A 132 -25.11 -16.97 4.70
N PRO A 133 -25.56 -16.52 5.89
CA PRO A 133 -24.72 -15.75 6.82
C PRO A 133 -23.44 -16.49 7.25
N ARG A 134 -23.52 -17.80 7.48
CA ARG A 134 -22.35 -18.58 7.94
C ARG A 134 -21.26 -18.66 6.89
N LEU A 135 -21.64 -18.82 5.61
CA LEU A 135 -20.69 -18.84 4.50
C LEU A 135 -20.08 -17.47 4.25
N ARG A 136 -20.88 -16.40 4.44
CA ARG A 136 -20.41 -15.02 4.37
C ARG A 136 -19.38 -14.72 5.46
N ASP A 137 -19.64 -15.11 6.70
CA ASP A 137 -18.71 -14.91 7.83
C ASP A 137 -17.40 -15.70 7.64
N ALA A 138 -17.52 -16.96 7.21
CA ALA A 138 -16.36 -17.78 6.87
C ALA A 138 -15.54 -17.19 5.71
N GLY A 139 -16.22 -16.65 4.69
CA GLY A 139 -15.59 -15.92 3.59
C GLY A 139 -14.84 -14.69 4.08
N TRP A 140 -15.47 -13.89 4.96
CA TRP A 140 -14.83 -12.72 5.55
C TRP A 140 -13.59 -13.08 6.38
N LEU A 141 -13.69 -14.12 7.21
CA LEU A 141 -12.56 -14.61 8.00
C LEU A 141 -11.42 -15.11 7.10
N GLY A 142 -11.75 -15.87 6.05
CA GLY A 142 -10.80 -16.36 5.06
C GLY A 142 -10.10 -15.23 4.32
N MET A 143 -10.86 -14.21 3.88
CA MET A 143 -10.33 -13.02 3.23
C MET A 143 -9.34 -12.31 4.15
N ARG A 144 -9.73 -11.97 5.39
CA ARG A 144 -8.86 -11.25 6.34
C ARG A 144 -7.58 -12.02 6.64
N ARG A 145 -7.67 -13.33 6.87
CA ARG A 145 -6.50 -14.18 7.20
C ARG A 145 -5.46 -14.23 6.09
N ARG A 146 -5.87 -14.12 4.83
CA ARG A 146 -4.98 -14.20 3.67
C ARG A 146 -4.81 -12.87 2.96
N PHE A 147 -5.38 -11.78 3.50
CA PHE A 147 -5.43 -10.49 2.83
C PHE A 147 -4.02 -9.95 2.55
N VAL A 148 -3.08 -10.23 3.45
CA VAL A 148 -1.71 -9.75 3.41
C VAL A 148 -0.73 -10.91 3.59
N SER A 149 0.44 -10.82 2.96
CA SER A 149 1.55 -11.77 3.12
C SER A 149 2.88 -11.05 3.00
N GLU A 150 3.87 -11.43 3.81
CA GLU A 150 5.27 -11.00 3.63
C GLU A 150 6.03 -11.92 2.68
N LYS A 151 5.52 -13.14 2.46
CA LYS A 151 6.07 -14.10 1.51
C LYS A 151 5.64 -13.75 0.08
N PRO A 152 6.49 -13.98 -0.93
CA PRO A 152 6.14 -13.78 -2.34
C PRO A 152 4.91 -14.58 -2.75
N VAL A 153 3.83 -13.87 -3.12
CA VAL A 153 2.57 -14.47 -3.56
C VAL A 153 1.91 -13.63 -4.65
N VAL A 154 0.98 -14.24 -5.38
CA VAL A 154 0.13 -13.53 -6.34
C VAL A 154 -0.80 -12.57 -5.59
N ALA A 155 -0.64 -11.28 -5.84
CA ALA A 155 -1.38 -10.21 -5.17
C ALA A 155 -1.67 -9.05 -6.15
N TYR A 156 -2.57 -8.16 -5.75
CA TYR A 156 -2.87 -6.93 -6.50
C TYR A 156 -1.82 -5.85 -6.25
N TYR A 157 -1.43 -5.67 -4.98
CA TYR A 157 -0.46 -4.67 -4.56
C TYR A 157 0.76 -5.34 -3.94
N CYS A 158 1.94 -4.79 -4.17
CA CYS A 158 3.16 -5.14 -3.48
C CYS A 158 3.85 -3.86 -3.01
N LEU A 159 3.95 -3.67 -1.70
CA LEU A 159 4.71 -2.59 -1.10
C LEU A 159 6.12 -3.10 -0.82
N GLU A 160 7.11 -2.48 -1.44
CA GLU A 160 8.52 -2.70 -1.14
C GLU A 160 8.98 -1.57 -0.21
N ILE A 161 9.61 -1.97 0.90
CA ILE A 161 10.15 -1.04 1.89
C ILE A 161 11.65 -1.26 1.94
N GLY A 162 12.38 -0.16 1.86
CA GLY A 162 13.82 -0.19 1.95
C GLY A 162 14.37 1.16 2.35
N GLY A 163 15.67 1.23 2.37
CA GLY A 163 16.43 2.42 2.71
C GLY A 163 17.91 2.11 2.61
N GLY A 164 18.70 3.15 2.52
CA GLY A 164 20.15 3.06 2.50
C GLY A 164 20.71 4.47 2.57
N ALA A 165 21.60 4.66 3.54
CA ALA A 165 22.29 5.90 3.87
C ALA A 165 22.80 6.65 2.63
#